data_AF-A0A3A6MX49-F1
#
_entry.id   AF-A0A3A6MX49-F1
#
_cell.length_a   1.000
_cell.length_b   1.000
_cell.length_c   1.000
_cell.angle_alpha   90.00
_cell.angle_beta   90.00
_cell.angle_gamma   90.00
#
_symmetry.space_group_name_H-M   'P 1'
#
loop_
_entity.id
_entity.type
_entity.pdbx_description
1 polymer ?
#
loop_
_entity_poly.entity_id
_entity_poly.type
_entity_poly.pdbx_seq_one_letter_code
_entity_poly.pdbx_strand_id
1 'polypeptide(L)'
;MSDTSFVYLPKTKKIDKARDKAPKPLTAEVASHIIADLSQWHVHSPSVDDILKAIDIYRRYRLSFWDGLILRSAQALGCDVIWTEDFDPGQRYDGVTALNPFMEQTS
;
A
#
# COMPACT_ATOMS: atom_id res chain seq x y z
N MET A 1 25.82 31.43 12.07
CA MET A 1 26.56 30.47 12.90
C MET A 1 25.56 29.90 13.89
N SER A 2 24.72 28.95 13.44
CA SER A 2 24.95 27.50 13.50
C SER A 2 25.02 27.00 14.94
N ASP A 3 23.95 26.32 15.40
CA ASP A 3 24.19 25.00 15.98
C ASP A 3 22.97 24.09 15.83
N THR A 4 23.21 23.03 15.06
CA THR A 4 22.27 22.00 14.65
C THR A 4 22.10 21.02 15.80
N SER A 5 20.91 20.98 16.41
CA SER A 5 20.56 19.94 17.36
C SER A 5 20.28 18.64 16.59
N PHE A 6 21.26 17.74 16.54
CA PHE A 6 21.09 16.37 16.05
C PHE A 6 20.19 15.60 17.02
N VAL A 7 18.95 15.31 16.60
CA VAL A 7 18.08 14.37 17.32
C VAL A 7 18.51 12.94 16.95
N TYR A 8 19.12 12.24 17.90
CA TYR A 8 19.40 10.81 17.81
C TYR A 8 18.08 10.03 17.85
N LEU A 9 17.67 9.44 16.73
CA LEU A 9 16.59 8.46 16.69
C LEU A 9 17.18 7.05 16.90
N PRO A 10 16.82 6.33 17.98
CA PRO A 10 17.31 4.97 18.20
C PRO A 10 16.82 4.07 17.06
N LYS A 11 17.72 3.24 16.52
CA LYS A 11 17.39 2.21 15.51
C LYS A 11 16.25 1.33 16.04
N THR A 12 15.04 1.57 15.58
CA THR A 12 13.91 0.70 15.89
C THR A 12 14.13 -0.63 15.18
N LYS A 13 14.21 -1.71 15.95
CA LYS A 13 14.26 -3.14 15.55
C LYS A 13 13.02 -3.61 14.75
N LYS A 14 12.47 -2.78 13.86
CA LYS A 14 11.29 -3.09 13.02
C LYS A 14 11.61 -3.17 11.53
N ILE A 15 12.76 -2.67 11.08
CA ILE A 15 13.18 -2.81 9.68
C ILE A 15 13.71 -4.20 9.32
N ASP A 16 14.07 -5.02 10.32
CA ASP A 16 14.62 -6.37 10.07
C ASP A 16 13.53 -7.40 9.73
N LYS A 17 12.26 -7.14 10.07
CA LYS A 17 11.19 -8.16 9.95
C LYS A 17 10.60 -8.33 8.54
N ALA A 18 10.89 -7.43 7.62
CA ALA A 18 10.43 -7.55 6.23
C ALA A 18 11.38 -8.40 5.36
N ARG A 19 12.62 -8.64 5.82
CA ARG A 19 13.64 -9.35 5.04
C ARG A 19 13.58 -10.87 5.18
N ASP A 20 12.92 -11.38 6.22
CA ASP A 20 12.99 -12.80 6.62
C ASP A 20 11.88 -13.70 6.03
N LYS A 21 11.07 -13.21 5.08
CA LYS A 21 9.98 -14.00 4.46
C LYS A 21 10.23 -14.44 3.01
N ALA A 22 11.44 -14.26 2.48
CA ALA A 22 11.82 -14.78 1.17
C ALA A 22 12.90 -15.88 1.30
N PRO A 23 12.84 -17.00 0.56
CA PRO A 23 13.84 -18.07 0.59
C PRO A 23 15.28 -17.61 0.28
N LYS A 24 15.42 -16.43 -0.35
CA LYS A 24 16.67 -15.72 -0.56
C LYS A 24 16.42 -14.21 -0.43
N PRO A 25 16.82 -13.56 0.67
CA PRO A 25 16.60 -12.14 0.83
C PRO A 25 17.37 -11.38 -0.25
N LEU A 26 16.67 -10.51 -0.98
CA LEU A 26 17.28 -9.62 -1.97
C LEU A 26 18.32 -8.74 -1.28
N THR A 27 19.44 -8.49 -1.97
CA THR A 27 20.40 -7.49 -1.49
C THR A 27 19.77 -6.11 -1.58
N ALA A 28 20.18 -5.18 -0.70
CA ALA A 28 19.68 -3.82 -0.71
C ALA A 28 19.89 -3.13 -2.08
N GLU A 29 20.99 -3.46 -2.76
CA GLU A 29 21.30 -2.99 -4.11
C GLU A 29 20.28 -3.47 -5.14
N VAL A 30 20.01 -4.77 -5.21
CA VAL A 30 19.01 -5.33 -6.14
C VAL A 30 17.62 -4.77 -5.85
N ALA A 31 17.25 -4.63 -4.58
CA ALA A 31 15.98 -4.02 -4.19
C ALA A 31 15.87 -2.57 -4.70
N SER A 32 16.94 -1.77 -4.57
CA SER A 32 16.93 -0.37 -5.03
C SER A 32 16.74 -0.22 -6.54
N HIS A 33 17.32 -1.12 -7.33
CA HIS A 33 17.12 -1.13 -8.79
C HIS A 33 15.67 -1.46 -9.16
N ILE A 34 15.07 -2.47 -8.51
CA ILE A 34 13.66 -2.81 -8.73
C ILE A 34 12.75 -1.62 -8.39
N ILE A 35 13.01 -0.92 -7.28
CA ILE A 35 12.25 0.28 -6.91
C ILE A 35 12.43 1.39 -7.95
N ALA A 36 13.63 1.58 -8.48
CA ALA A 36 13.88 2.54 -9.56
C ALA A 36 13.08 2.20 -10.82
N ASP A 37 12.99 0.92 -11.20
CA ASP A 37 12.20 0.48 -12.36
C ASP A 37 10.70 0.73 -12.13
N LEU A 38 10.20 0.43 -10.92
CA LEU A 38 8.80 0.65 -10.53
C LEU A 38 8.43 2.14 -10.41
N SER A 39 9.41 3.04 -10.31
CA SER A 39 9.16 4.48 -10.22
C SER A 39 8.46 5.07 -11.45
N GLN A 40 8.48 4.35 -12.58
CA GLN A 40 7.79 4.74 -13.81
C GLN A 40 6.28 4.55 -13.75
N TRP A 41 5.77 3.82 -12.75
CA TRP A 41 4.34 3.57 -12.60
C TRP A 41 3.63 4.80 -12.05
N HIS A 42 2.34 4.91 -12.37
CA HIS A 42 1.53 6.00 -11.85
C HIS A 42 1.26 5.78 -10.36
N VAL A 43 1.85 6.63 -9.51
CA VAL A 43 1.74 6.53 -8.05
C VAL A 43 0.77 7.58 -7.53
N HIS A 44 -0.21 7.14 -6.75
CA HIS A 44 -1.06 8.05 -5.99
C HIS A 44 -0.30 8.59 -4.77
N SER A 45 -0.25 9.90 -4.62
CA SER A 45 0.24 10.58 -3.41
C SER A 45 -0.95 11.11 -2.61
N PRO A 46 -1.36 10.44 -1.51
CA PRO A 46 -2.57 10.84 -0.78
C PRO A 46 -2.49 12.26 -0.23
N SER A 47 -3.55 13.02 -0.47
CA SER A 47 -3.78 14.32 0.16
C SER A 47 -4.48 14.17 1.52
N VAL A 48 -4.65 15.28 2.24
CA VAL A 48 -5.44 15.30 3.49
C VAL A 48 -6.90 14.87 3.24
N ASP A 49 -7.48 15.26 2.10
CA ASP A 49 -8.84 14.85 1.73
C ASP A 49 -8.93 13.34 1.52
N ASP A 50 -7.90 12.72 0.94
CA ASP A 50 -7.84 11.27 0.76
C ASP A 50 -7.72 10.53 2.09
N ILE A 51 -7.02 11.11 3.07
CA ILE A 51 -6.94 10.55 4.42
C ILE A 51 -8.32 10.58 5.09
N LEU A 52 -9.07 11.69 4.97
CA LEU A 52 -10.42 11.79 5.54
C LEU A 52 -11.37 10.78 4.89
N LYS A 53 -11.33 10.65 3.55
CA LYS A 53 -12.12 9.65 2.83
C LYS A 53 -11.72 8.22 3.18
N ALA A 54 -10.43 7.95 3.41
CA ALA A 54 -9.96 6.65 3.85
C ALA A 54 -10.51 6.30 5.24
N ILE A 55 -10.64 7.27 6.15
CA ILE A 55 -11.29 7.08 7.46
C ILE A 55 -12.77 6.71 7.27
N ASP A 56 -13.48 7.36 6.34
CA ASP A 56 -14.88 7.05 6.07
C ASP A 56 -15.04 5.63 5.51
N ILE A 57 -14.19 5.21 4.57
CA ILE A 57 -14.16 3.85 4.01
C ILE A 57 -13.85 2.83 5.11
N TYR A 58 -12.81 3.09 5.91
CA TYR A 58 -12.43 2.29 7.08
C TYR A 58 -13.63 2.01 7.99
N ARG A 59 -14.37 3.07 8.36
CA ARG A 59 -15.54 2.94 9.25
C ARG A 59 -16.71 2.23 8.59
N ARG A 60 -16.96 2.51 7.30
CA ARG A 60 -18.08 1.95 6.54
C ARG A 60 -17.94 0.45 6.35
N TYR A 61 -16.76 0.00 5.91
CA TYR A 61 -16.51 -1.38 5.54
C TYR A 61 -15.81 -2.19 6.64
N ARG A 62 -15.48 -1.57 7.79
CA ARG A 62 -14.80 -2.21 8.93
C ARG A 62 -13.48 -2.87 8.56
N LEU A 63 -12.73 -2.24 7.64
CA LEU A 63 -11.42 -2.69 7.20
C LEU A 63 -10.31 -2.17 8.14
N SER A 64 -9.03 -2.37 7.82
CA SER A 64 -7.98 -1.55 8.42
C SER A 64 -7.95 -0.15 7.79
N PHE A 65 -7.36 0.82 8.47
CA PHE A 65 -7.17 2.17 7.89
C PHE A 65 -6.35 2.12 6.59
N TRP A 66 -5.31 1.28 6.53
CA TRP A 66 -4.45 1.16 5.36
C TRP A 66 -5.19 0.55 4.17
N ASP A 67 -6.06 -0.43 4.42
CA ASP A 67 -6.94 -1.00 3.38
C ASP A 67 -7.91 0.06 2.84
N GLY A 68 -8.48 0.87 3.72
CA GLY A 68 -9.30 2.02 3.34
C GLY A 68 -8.53 3.03 2.49
N LEU A 69 -7.26 3.29 2.80
CA LEU A 69 -6.40 4.18 2.02
C LEU A 69 -6.01 3.59 0.65
N ILE A 70 -5.80 2.28 0.58
CA ILE A 70 -5.54 1.56 -0.67
C ILE A 70 -6.77 1.67 -1.59
N LEU A 71 -7.97 1.41 -1.06
CA LEU A 71 -9.23 1.60 -1.80
C LEU A 71 -9.40 3.04 -2.27
N ARG A 72 -9.15 4.02 -1.39
CA ARG A 72 -9.23 5.43 -1.77
C ARG A 72 -8.24 5.80 -2.86
N SER A 73 -7.04 5.24 -2.81
CA SER A 73 -6.00 5.46 -3.82
C SER A 73 -6.38 4.85 -5.16
N ALA A 74 -6.95 3.64 -5.17
CA ALA A 74 -7.48 3.02 -6.38
C ALA A 74 -8.57 3.89 -7.03
N GLN A 75 -9.50 4.44 -6.24
CA GLN A 75 -10.51 5.38 -6.73
C GLN A 75 -9.88 6.65 -7.31
N ALA A 76 -8.88 7.22 -6.64
CA ALA A 76 -8.22 8.46 -7.08
C ALA A 76 -7.45 8.27 -8.39
N LEU A 77 -6.92 7.05 -8.64
CA LEU A 77 -6.28 6.66 -9.88
C LEU A 77 -7.27 6.24 -10.98
N GLY A 78 -8.58 6.20 -10.68
CA GLY A 78 -9.61 5.76 -11.62
C GLY A 78 -9.62 4.26 -11.87
N CYS A 79 -9.11 3.46 -10.94
CA CYS A 79 -9.12 2.01 -11.06
C CYS A 79 -10.50 1.43 -10.70
N ASP A 80 -11.09 0.67 -11.62
CA ASP A 80 -12.36 -0.05 -11.37
C ASP A 80 -12.15 -1.37 -10.60
N VAL A 81 -10.92 -1.89 -10.59
CA VAL A 81 -10.57 -3.19 -10.02
C VAL A 81 -9.30 -3.07 -9.19
N ILE A 82 -9.29 -3.74 -8.04
CA ILE A 82 -8.09 -3.98 -7.25
C ILE A 82 -7.83 -5.49 -7.11
N TRP A 83 -6.62 -5.91 -7.46
CA TRP A 83 -6.19 -7.30 -7.28
C TRP A 83 -5.62 -7.48 -5.88
N THR A 84 -6.28 -8.26 -5.04
CA THR A 84 -5.87 -8.49 -3.65
C THR A 84 -6.39 -9.82 -3.12
N GLU A 85 -5.61 -10.47 -2.26
CA GLU A 85 -6.02 -11.69 -1.55
C GLU A 85 -6.72 -11.38 -0.22
N ASP A 86 -6.52 -10.17 0.31
CA ASP A 86 -6.93 -9.80 1.68
C ASP A 86 -8.40 -9.35 1.78
N PHE A 87 -9.04 -9.01 0.65
CA PHE A 87 -10.43 -8.54 0.64
C PHE A 87 -11.39 -9.67 0.25
N ASP A 88 -12.66 -9.46 0.61
CA ASP A 88 -13.74 -10.35 0.21
C ASP A 88 -13.83 -10.39 -1.33
N PRO A 89 -13.58 -11.56 -1.97
CA PRO A 89 -13.51 -11.65 -3.43
C PRO A 89 -14.83 -11.28 -4.10
N GLY A 90 -14.76 -10.43 -5.13
CA GLY A 90 -15.90 -9.93 -5.88
C GLY A 90 -16.66 -8.79 -5.20
N GLN A 91 -16.30 -8.40 -3.97
CA GLN A 91 -16.94 -7.27 -3.31
C GLN A 91 -16.60 -5.94 -3.99
N ARG A 92 -17.61 -5.08 -4.14
CA ARG A 92 -17.46 -3.72 -4.65
C ARG A 92 -17.45 -2.71 -3.51
N TYR A 93 -16.34 -1.98 -3.38
CA TYR A 93 -16.12 -0.92 -2.41
C TYR A 93 -16.15 0.44 -3.10
N ASP A 94 -17.28 1.15 -2.97
CA ASP A 94 -17.43 2.52 -3.49
C ASP A 94 -16.93 2.69 -4.94
N GLY A 95 -17.26 1.74 -5.82
CA GLY A 95 -16.87 1.75 -7.23
C GLY A 95 -15.71 0.83 -7.62
N VAL A 96 -14.89 0.39 -6.65
CA VAL A 96 -13.74 -0.49 -6.89
C VAL A 96 -14.09 -1.94 -6.55
N THR A 97 -13.93 -2.87 -7.49
CA THR A 97 -14.16 -4.30 -7.27
C THR A 97 -12.88 -5.00 -6.83
N ALA A 98 -12.91 -5.74 -5.73
CA ALA A 98 -11.79 -6.57 -5.29
C ALA A 98 -11.82 -7.92 -6.00
N LEU A 99 -10.72 -8.29 -6.68
CA LEU A 99 -10.56 -9.60 -7.31
C LEU A 99 -9.36 -10.33 -6.70
N ASN A 100 -9.57 -11.59 -6.34
CA ASN A 100 -8.48 -12.42 -5.84
C ASN A 100 -7.69 -13.02 -7.02
N PRO A 101 -6.38 -12.73 -7.14
CA PRO A 101 -5.57 -13.18 -8.29
C PRO A 101 -5.32 -14.69 -8.31
N PHE A 102 -5.58 -15.41 -7.20
CA PHE A 102 -5.35 -16.84 -7.08
C PHE A 102 -6.62 -17.68 -7.32
N MET A 103 -7.76 -17.03 -7.54
CA MET A 103 -9.01 -17.70 -7.91
C MET A 103 -9.12 -17.82 -9.43
N GLU A 104 -9.68 -18.92 -9.92
CA GLU A 104 -10.00 -19.07 -11.34
C GLU A 104 -11.01 -17.99 -11.74
N GLN A 105 -10.61 -17.12 -12.67
CA GLN A 105 -11.47 -16.07 -13.20
C GLN A 105 -12.40 -16.70 -14.23
N THR A 106 -13.59 -17.15 -13.79
CA THR A 106 -14.62 -17.59 -14.73
C THR A 106 -15.17 -16.35 -15.45
N SER A 107 -14.85 -16.22 -16.74
CA SER A 107 -15.35 -15.15 -17.63
C SER A 107 -16.79 -15.39 -18.08
#